data_AF-A0A8T5T7E4-F1
#
_entry.id   AF-A0A8T5T7E4-F1
#
_cell.length_a   1.000
_cell.length_b   1.000
_cell.length_c   1.000
_cell.angle_alpha   90.00
_cell.angle_beta   90.00
_cell.angle_gamma   90.00
#
_symmetry.space_group_name_H-M   'P 1'
#
loop_
_entity.id
_entity.type
_entity.pdbx_description
1 polymer ?
#
loop_
_entity_poly.entity_id
_entity_poly.type
_entity_poly.pdbx_seq_one_letter_code
_entity_poly.pdbx_strand_id
1 'polypeptide(L)'
;MHIIKSLNLLFPLMQVEKQATKKKSSKISIYITLDIIFLILSIIIPYVLVSQNQTGSCLHHIEDSEGSLWIVGRSLGFSTLIWFIISTIYGIRTKKLARAFGSYKKARDFHCLNALVTNIIFIIHVASLLSSEPWGDLIFDGEFNHIPPPLFITKLATGIIFGVVMFFVNMSAFYFRDMKRMKKFGFKNFIRIHYIMLSLSILLGIHIFLINTELLVIYWG
;
A
#
# COMPACT_ATOMS: atom_id res chain seq x y z
N MET A 1 0.01 -43.21 45.70
CA MET A 1 1.23 -43.16 44.84
C MET A 1 0.89 -42.97 43.34
N HIS A 2 -0.09 -42.13 42.98
CA HIS A 2 -0.58 -41.98 41.59
C HIS A 2 -0.36 -40.59 40.97
N ILE A 3 0.14 -39.61 41.73
CA ILE A 3 0.29 -38.21 41.30
C ILE A 3 1.60 -37.96 40.53
N ILE A 4 2.61 -38.84 40.70
CA ILE A 4 3.94 -38.68 40.08
C ILE A 4 3.95 -39.12 38.60
N LYS A 5 3.06 -40.04 38.18
CA LYS A 5 2.98 -40.51 36.78
C LYS A 5 2.39 -39.47 35.82
N SER A 6 1.57 -38.52 36.30
CA SER A 6 0.97 -37.44 35.49
C SER A 6 1.93 -36.29 35.15
N LEU A 7 2.99 -36.08 35.94
CA LEU A 7 3.98 -35.01 35.69
C LEU A 7 5.00 -35.36 34.60
N ASN A 8 5.32 -36.65 34.42
CA ASN A 8 6.26 -37.11 33.39
C ASN A 8 5.69 -37.10 31.95
N LEU A 9 4.37 -36.96 31.79
CA LEU A 9 3.72 -36.78 30.47
C LEU A 9 3.62 -35.30 30.06
N LEU A 10 3.67 -34.36 31.01
CA LEU A 10 3.58 -32.92 30.76
C LEU A 10 4.88 -32.32 30.22
N PHE A 11 6.05 -32.85 30.64
CA PHE A 11 7.35 -32.35 30.21
C PHE A 11 7.63 -32.53 28.69
N PRO A 12 7.35 -33.70 28.08
CA PRO A 12 7.48 -33.89 26.64
C PRO A 12 6.48 -33.03 25.85
N LEU A 13 5.22 -32.91 26.33
CA LEU A 13 4.20 -32.07 25.69
C LEU A 13 4.57 -30.58 25.71
N MET A 14 5.10 -30.08 26.84
CA MET A 14 5.60 -28.70 26.93
C MET A 14 6.82 -28.45 26.06
N GLN A 15 7.70 -29.44 25.86
CA GLN A 15 8.86 -29.31 24.95
C GLN A 15 8.45 -29.35 23.48
N VAL A 16 7.47 -30.20 23.11
CA VAL A 16 6.88 -30.24 21.76
C VAL A 16 6.12 -28.95 21.46
N GLU A 17 5.36 -28.41 22.42
CA GLU A 17 4.71 -27.11 22.29
C GLU A 17 5.71 -25.96 22.20
N LYS A 18 6.79 -25.96 23.00
CA LYS A 18 7.87 -24.98 22.92
C LYS A 18 8.60 -25.01 21.57
N GLN A 19 8.87 -26.20 21.01
CA GLN A 19 9.48 -26.31 19.68
C GLN A 19 8.52 -25.90 18.56
N ALA A 20 7.24 -26.27 18.65
CA ALA A 20 6.21 -25.87 17.68
C ALA A 20 5.93 -24.36 17.71
N THR A 21 5.99 -23.72 18.88
CA THR A 21 5.89 -22.26 19.02
C THR A 21 7.16 -21.54 18.54
N LYS A 22 8.37 -22.06 18.83
CA LYS A 22 9.64 -21.52 18.28
C LYS A 22 9.65 -21.54 16.74
N LYS A 23 9.26 -22.66 16.12
CA LYS A 23 9.21 -22.84 14.65
C LYS A 23 8.12 -21.99 13.96
N LYS A 24 7.06 -21.60 14.67
CA LYS A 24 6.02 -20.68 14.17
C LYS A 24 6.41 -19.21 14.36
N SER A 25 7.10 -18.88 15.45
CA SER A 25 7.64 -17.54 15.70
C SER A 25 8.63 -17.10 14.61
N SER A 26 9.50 -18.03 14.17
CA SER A 26 10.49 -17.73 13.12
C SER A 26 9.87 -17.42 11.75
N LYS A 27 8.62 -17.84 11.50
CA LYS A 27 7.94 -17.54 10.23
C LYS A 27 7.45 -16.10 10.19
N ILE A 28 6.86 -15.58 11.26
CA ILE A 28 6.38 -14.20 11.30
C ILE A 28 7.54 -13.22 11.09
N SER A 29 8.69 -13.45 11.75
CA SER A 29 9.86 -12.59 11.60
C SER A 29 10.34 -12.52 10.15
N ILE A 30 10.34 -13.63 9.41
CA ILE A 30 10.72 -13.64 7.98
C ILE A 30 9.79 -12.73 7.15
N TYR A 31 8.47 -12.80 7.37
CA TYR A 31 7.53 -11.94 6.65
C TYR A 31 7.74 -10.46 7.00
N ILE A 32 7.97 -10.14 8.28
CA ILE A 32 8.28 -8.76 8.70
C ILE A 32 9.57 -8.26 8.05
N THR A 33 10.63 -9.07 8.04
CA THR A 33 11.90 -8.71 7.41
C THR A 33 11.72 -8.48 5.91
N LEU A 34 10.97 -9.34 5.21
CA LEU A 34 10.68 -9.16 3.78
C LEU A 34 9.87 -7.87 3.54
N ASP A 35 8.84 -7.60 4.35
CA ASP A 35 8.04 -6.38 4.23
C ASP A 35 8.90 -5.12 4.42
N ILE A 36 9.83 -5.12 5.37
CA ILE A 36 10.76 -3.99 5.57
C ILE A 36 11.66 -3.79 4.34
N ILE A 37 12.23 -4.87 3.80
CA ILE A 37 13.06 -4.81 2.60
C ILE A 37 12.25 -4.26 1.42
N PHE A 38 11.05 -4.80 1.20
CA PHE A 38 10.17 -4.32 0.13
C PHE A 38 9.74 -2.87 0.36
N LEU A 39 9.53 -2.43 1.61
CA LEU A 39 9.20 -1.04 1.93
C LEU A 39 10.32 -0.11 1.48
N ILE A 40 11.54 -0.40 1.92
CA ILE A 40 12.73 0.38 1.60
C ILE A 40 12.93 0.45 0.08
N LEU A 41 12.90 -0.69 -0.60
CA LEU A 41 13.08 -0.74 -2.05
C LEU A 41 11.96 -0.02 -2.80
N SER A 42 10.70 -0.14 -2.34
CA SER A 42 9.56 0.53 -2.96
C SER A 42 9.56 2.05 -2.82
N ILE A 43 10.38 2.60 -1.92
CA ILE A 43 10.56 4.05 -1.75
C ILE A 43 11.81 4.50 -2.50
N ILE A 44 12.95 3.83 -2.27
CA ILE A 44 14.24 4.24 -2.85
C ILE A 44 14.24 4.13 -4.38
N ILE A 45 13.73 3.02 -4.94
CA ILE A 45 13.78 2.81 -6.39
C ILE A 45 12.96 3.88 -7.13
N PRO A 46 11.66 4.12 -6.80
CA PRO A 46 10.91 5.19 -7.45
C PRO A 46 11.48 6.58 -7.20
N TYR A 47 12.08 6.82 -6.02
CA TYR A 47 12.77 8.09 -5.75
C TYR A 47 13.92 8.33 -6.72
N VAL A 48 14.84 7.37 -6.84
CA VAL A 48 15.99 7.47 -7.76
C VAL A 48 15.52 7.64 -9.21
N LEU A 49 14.52 6.88 -9.66
CA LEU A 49 14.02 6.95 -11.02
C LEU A 49 13.38 8.32 -11.34
N VAL A 50 12.59 8.88 -10.43
CA VAL A 50 11.99 10.21 -10.62
C VAL A 50 13.07 11.30 -10.55
N SER A 51 14.02 11.21 -9.62
CA SER A 51 15.14 12.16 -9.51
C SER A 51 16.04 12.16 -10.74
N GLN A 52 16.30 11.00 -11.35
CA GLN A 52 17.10 10.93 -12.58
C GLN A 52 16.40 11.58 -13.79
N ASN A 53 15.07 11.60 -13.81
CA ASN A 53 14.30 12.27 -14.86
C ASN A 53 14.25 13.81 -14.72
N GLN A 54 14.85 14.39 -13.67
CA GLN A 54 14.88 15.84 -13.44
C GLN A 54 15.77 16.62 -14.41
N THR A 55 16.78 15.98 -15.00
CA THR A 55 17.78 16.65 -15.83
C THR A 55 17.27 17.06 -17.22
N GLY A 56 16.02 16.72 -17.57
CA GLY A 56 15.53 16.78 -18.94
C GLY A 56 14.47 17.83 -19.29
N SER A 57 13.51 18.18 -18.41
CA SER A 57 12.25 18.73 -18.96
C SER A 57 11.29 19.52 -18.04
N CYS A 58 11.49 19.63 -16.72
CA CYS A 58 10.57 20.35 -15.82
C CYS A 58 11.27 21.31 -14.84
N LEU A 59 12.17 22.16 -15.33
CA LEU A 59 12.97 23.07 -14.48
C LEU A 59 12.12 24.05 -13.66
N HIS A 60 10.91 24.40 -14.10
CA HIS A 60 10.03 25.34 -13.37
C HIS A 60 9.51 24.79 -12.03
N HIS A 61 9.53 23.47 -11.81
CA HIS A 61 9.23 22.90 -10.49
C HIS A 61 10.49 22.74 -9.64
N ILE A 62 11.70 22.76 -10.19
CA ILE A 62 12.91 22.20 -9.56
C ILE A 62 13.73 23.27 -8.79
N GLU A 63 13.49 24.56 -9.03
CA GLU A 63 14.32 25.63 -8.45
C GLU A 63 14.10 25.87 -6.95
N ASP A 64 12.99 25.37 -6.37
CA ASP A 64 12.61 25.62 -4.98
C ASP A 64 12.20 24.36 -4.20
N SER A 65 11.92 24.53 -2.90
CA SER A 65 11.46 23.46 -2.00
C SER A 65 10.23 22.69 -2.52
N GLU A 66 9.43 23.31 -3.39
CA GLU A 66 8.28 22.73 -4.07
C GLU A 66 8.67 21.58 -5.01
N GLY A 67 9.84 21.66 -5.66
CA GLY A 67 10.35 20.58 -6.52
C GLY A 67 10.70 19.33 -5.76
N SER A 68 11.27 19.49 -4.57
CA SER A 68 11.56 18.34 -3.70
C SER A 68 10.26 17.64 -3.26
N LEU A 69 9.21 18.40 -2.95
CA LEU A 69 7.90 17.85 -2.61
C LEU A 69 7.23 17.17 -3.81
N TRP A 70 7.38 17.72 -5.01
CA TRP A 70 6.85 17.13 -6.23
C TRP A 70 7.48 15.76 -6.54
N ILE A 71 8.81 15.64 -6.43
CA ILE A 71 9.53 14.36 -6.59
C ILE A 71 9.02 13.35 -5.58
N VAL A 72 8.99 13.74 -4.30
CA VAL A 72 8.50 12.89 -3.21
C VAL A 72 7.07 12.44 -3.49
N GLY A 73 6.19 13.36 -3.90
CA GLY A 73 4.82 13.07 -4.28
C GLY A 73 4.76 12.01 -5.37
N ARG A 74 5.44 12.21 -6.50
CA ARG A 74 5.43 11.24 -7.63
C ARG A 74 6.02 9.89 -7.25
N SER A 75 7.14 9.86 -6.55
CA SER A 75 7.77 8.61 -6.10
C SER A 75 6.88 7.81 -5.15
N LEU A 76 6.22 8.48 -4.19
CA LEU A 76 5.29 7.83 -3.27
C LEU A 76 4.00 7.35 -3.96
N GLY A 77 3.64 7.91 -5.12
CA GLY A 77 2.56 7.37 -5.96
C GLY A 77 2.86 5.93 -6.40
N PHE A 78 4.08 5.67 -6.88
CA PHE A 78 4.53 4.32 -7.20
C PHE A 78 4.63 3.42 -5.97
N SER A 79 5.18 3.93 -4.86
CA SER A 79 5.23 3.19 -3.60
C SER A 79 3.83 2.78 -3.15
N THR A 80 2.84 3.66 -3.30
CA THR A 80 1.44 3.38 -2.98
C THR A 80 0.90 2.22 -3.79
N LEU A 81 1.17 2.15 -5.10
CA LEU A 81 0.75 1.02 -5.94
C LEU A 81 1.31 -0.31 -5.46
N ILE A 82 2.62 -0.36 -5.21
CA ILE A 82 3.30 -1.57 -4.76
C ILE A 82 2.69 -2.04 -3.42
N TRP A 83 2.55 -1.13 -2.46
CA TRP A 83 2.02 -1.44 -1.14
C TRP A 83 0.54 -1.80 -1.16
N PHE A 84 -0.24 -1.15 -2.02
CA PHE A 84 -1.65 -1.47 -2.21
C PHE A 84 -1.83 -2.90 -2.73
N ILE A 85 -1.01 -3.33 -3.69
CA ILE A 85 -1.02 -4.71 -4.20
C ILE A 85 -0.61 -5.70 -3.09
N ILE A 86 0.50 -5.45 -2.39
CA ILE A 86 0.99 -6.34 -1.31
C ILE A 86 -0.07 -6.48 -0.21
N SER A 87 -0.57 -5.35 0.30
CA SER A 87 -1.59 -5.32 1.34
C SER A 87 -2.86 -6.07 0.92
N THR A 88 -3.32 -5.86 -0.31
CA THR A 88 -4.49 -6.56 -0.86
C THR A 88 -4.27 -8.07 -0.96
N ILE A 89 -3.09 -8.51 -1.42
CA ILE A 89 -2.72 -9.93 -1.49
C ILE A 89 -2.70 -10.56 -0.10
N TYR A 90 -2.18 -9.85 0.91
CA TYR A 90 -2.21 -10.31 2.30
C TYR A 90 -3.65 -10.45 2.83
N GLY A 91 -4.54 -9.51 2.49
CA GLY A 91 -5.96 -9.61 2.81
C GLY A 91 -6.61 -10.87 2.21
N ILE A 92 -6.38 -11.15 0.93
CA ILE A 92 -6.86 -12.38 0.24
C ILE A 92 -6.27 -13.64 0.91
N ARG A 93 -4.98 -13.60 1.26
CA ARG A 93 -4.23 -14.73 1.81
C ARG A 93 -4.28 -14.84 3.33
N THR A 94 -5.12 -14.07 4.02
CA THR A 94 -5.20 -14.02 5.50
C THR A 94 -5.32 -15.42 6.13
N LYS A 95 -6.10 -16.34 5.55
CA LYS A 95 -6.21 -17.73 6.05
C LYS A 95 -4.90 -18.52 5.92
N LYS A 96 -4.16 -18.35 4.83
CA LYS A 96 -2.86 -19.01 4.61
C LYS A 96 -1.83 -18.44 5.59
N LEU A 97 -1.81 -17.11 5.76
CA LEU A 97 -0.98 -16.43 6.76
C LEU A 97 -1.31 -16.88 8.18
N ALA A 98 -2.60 -17.05 8.52
CA ALA A 98 -3.02 -17.56 9.82
C ALA A 98 -2.47 -18.95 10.13
N ARG A 99 -2.37 -19.84 9.13
CA ARG A 99 -1.72 -21.16 9.27
C ARG A 99 -0.22 -21.01 9.49
N ALA A 100 0.44 -20.10 8.76
CA ALA A 100 1.87 -19.85 8.91
C ALA A 100 2.22 -19.25 10.27
N PHE A 101 1.40 -18.32 10.76
CA PHE A 101 1.60 -17.57 12.01
C PHE A 101 1.04 -18.29 13.24
N GLY A 102 0.25 -19.34 13.02
CA GLY A 102 -0.46 -20.09 14.06
C GLY A 102 -1.59 -19.32 14.74
N SER A 103 -1.98 -18.16 14.22
CA SER A 103 -3.06 -17.33 14.79
C SER A 103 -3.68 -16.44 13.72
N TYR A 104 -5.02 -16.50 13.64
CA TYR A 104 -5.78 -15.62 12.76
C TYR A 104 -5.68 -14.15 13.18
N LYS A 105 -5.67 -13.89 14.49
CA LYS A 105 -5.49 -12.53 15.04
C LYS A 105 -4.17 -11.93 14.55
N LYS A 106 -3.05 -12.66 14.67
CA LYS A 106 -1.73 -12.20 14.19
C LYS A 106 -1.70 -11.94 12.69
N ALA A 107 -2.30 -12.81 11.88
CA ALA A 107 -2.35 -12.63 10.43
C ALA A 107 -3.20 -11.42 10.01
N ARG A 108 -4.33 -11.21 10.69
CA ARG A 108 -5.17 -10.03 10.48
C ARG A 108 -4.44 -8.75 10.89
N ASP A 109 -3.85 -8.73 12.08
CA ASP A 109 -3.16 -7.55 12.62
C ASP A 109 -1.95 -7.19 11.71
N PHE A 110 -1.25 -8.19 11.16
CA PHE A 110 -0.19 -8.01 10.17
C PHE A 110 -0.69 -7.38 8.85
N HIS A 111 -1.82 -7.85 8.31
CA HIS A 111 -2.45 -7.23 7.15
C HIS A 111 -2.93 -5.79 7.46
N CYS A 112 -3.51 -5.55 8.64
CA CYS A 112 -3.92 -4.21 9.06
C CYS A 112 -2.73 -3.24 9.17
N LEU A 113 -1.58 -3.72 9.68
CA LEU A 113 -0.35 -2.93 9.71
C LEU A 113 0.12 -2.56 8.30
N ASN A 114 0.12 -3.52 7.38
CA ASN A 114 0.44 -3.28 5.96
C ASN A 114 -0.51 -2.25 5.33
N ALA A 115 -1.82 -2.38 5.55
CA ALA A 115 -2.81 -1.41 5.07
C ALA A 115 -2.61 -0.01 5.67
N LEU A 116 -2.22 0.07 6.95
CA LEU A 116 -1.89 1.34 7.59
C LEU A 116 -0.67 1.99 6.93
N VAL A 117 0.39 1.22 6.65
CA VAL A 117 1.57 1.71 5.90
C VAL A 117 1.15 2.22 4.53
N THR A 118 0.34 1.46 3.77
CA THR A 118 -0.20 1.90 2.47
C THR A 118 -0.94 3.24 2.59
N ASN A 119 -1.79 3.39 3.60
CA ASN A 119 -2.56 4.63 3.80
C ASN A 119 -1.66 5.82 4.17
N ILE A 120 -0.63 5.62 5.00
CA ILE A 120 0.32 6.67 5.35
C ILE A 120 1.05 7.14 4.08
N ILE A 121 1.57 6.20 3.27
CA ILE A 121 2.24 6.53 2.00
C ILE A 121 1.28 7.28 1.06
N PHE A 122 0.04 6.81 0.93
CA PHE A 122 -0.98 7.46 0.09
C PHE A 122 -1.30 8.89 0.56
N ILE A 123 -1.46 9.11 1.87
CA ILE A 123 -1.74 10.43 2.43
C ILE A 123 -0.58 11.38 2.16
N ILE A 124 0.67 10.93 2.37
CA ILE A 124 1.86 11.75 2.11
C ILE A 124 1.95 12.05 0.60
N HIS A 125 1.71 11.07 -0.27
CA HIS A 125 1.66 11.26 -1.73
C HIS A 125 0.67 12.37 -2.12
N VAL A 126 -0.58 12.28 -1.64
CA VAL A 126 -1.62 13.29 -1.94
C VAL A 126 -1.24 14.64 -1.37
N ALA A 127 -0.77 14.71 -0.12
CA ALA A 127 -0.38 15.96 0.53
C ALA A 127 0.81 16.64 -0.17
N SER A 128 1.81 15.87 -0.57
CA SER A 128 2.96 16.36 -1.33
C SER A 128 2.52 16.97 -2.65
N LEU A 129 1.71 16.26 -3.45
CA LEU A 129 1.23 16.80 -4.73
C LEU A 129 0.29 17.99 -4.55
N LEU A 130 -0.60 17.97 -3.54
CA LEU A 130 -1.44 19.12 -3.22
C LEU A 130 -0.63 20.36 -2.84
N SER A 131 0.56 20.19 -2.26
CA SER A 131 1.40 21.31 -1.82
C SER A 131 2.42 21.75 -2.86
N SER A 132 2.75 20.89 -3.84
CA SER A 132 3.80 21.17 -4.83
C SER A 132 3.29 21.59 -6.20
N GLU A 133 2.02 21.32 -6.51
CA GLU A 133 1.43 21.66 -7.81
C GLU A 133 0.85 23.09 -7.75
N PRO A 134 1.10 23.96 -8.75
CA PRO A 134 0.54 25.31 -8.81
C PRO A 134 -0.94 25.25 -9.23
N TRP A 135 -1.82 24.80 -8.32
CA TRP A 135 -3.23 24.53 -8.61
C TRP A 135 -3.99 25.72 -9.22
N GLY A 136 -3.61 26.95 -8.86
CA GLY A 136 -4.19 28.15 -9.46
C GLY A 136 -3.97 28.17 -10.98
N ASP A 137 -2.71 28.07 -11.38
CA ASP A 137 -2.30 28.12 -12.78
C ASP A 137 -2.80 26.88 -13.54
N LEU A 138 -2.78 25.71 -12.90
CA LEU A 138 -3.30 24.45 -13.43
C LEU A 138 -4.82 24.44 -13.66
N ILE A 139 -5.60 25.08 -12.79
CA ILE A 139 -7.08 25.09 -12.85
C ILE A 139 -7.60 26.26 -13.69
N PHE A 140 -6.96 27.43 -13.61
CA PHE A 140 -7.49 28.67 -14.18
C PHE A 140 -6.77 29.13 -15.45
N ASP A 141 -5.45 29.00 -15.51
CA ASP A 141 -4.68 29.40 -16.70
C ASP A 141 -4.51 28.24 -17.68
N GLY A 142 -4.65 27.01 -17.18
CA GLY A 142 -4.55 25.77 -17.92
C GLY A 142 -3.15 25.60 -18.50
N GLU A 143 -2.46 24.54 -18.11
CA GLU A 143 -1.24 24.08 -18.79
C GLU A 143 -1.56 23.54 -20.22
N PHE A 144 -2.39 24.25 -20.99
CA PHE A 144 -2.73 23.98 -22.38
C PHE A 144 -1.47 23.89 -23.27
N ASN A 145 -0.35 24.43 -22.81
CA ASN A 145 0.92 24.47 -23.55
C ASN A 145 1.84 23.27 -23.29
N HIS A 146 1.59 22.42 -22.29
CA HIS A 146 2.49 21.30 -21.94
C HIS A 146 1.84 19.92 -21.98
N ILE A 147 0.53 19.82 -21.72
CA ILE A 147 -0.17 18.53 -21.70
C ILE A 147 -1.55 18.68 -22.37
N PRO A 148 -1.95 17.75 -23.26
CA PRO A 148 -3.31 17.70 -23.79
C PRO A 148 -4.35 17.68 -22.66
N PRO A 149 -5.35 18.58 -22.65
CA PRO A 149 -6.36 18.66 -21.58
C PRO A 149 -7.05 17.34 -21.25
N PRO A 150 -7.37 16.44 -22.21
CA PRO A 150 -7.93 15.14 -21.89
C PRO A 150 -7.02 14.26 -21.03
N LEU A 151 -5.70 14.32 -21.23
CA LEU A 151 -4.74 13.54 -20.44
C LEU A 151 -4.65 14.08 -19.01
N PHE A 152 -4.60 15.41 -18.86
CA PHE A 152 -4.58 16.05 -17.54
C PHE A 152 -5.86 15.75 -16.74
N ILE A 153 -7.04 15.91 -17.35
CA ILE A 153 -8.33 15.61 -16.70
C ILE A 153 -8.42 14.13 -16.33
N THR A 154 -7.98 13.23 -17.22
CA THR A 154 -8.01 11.78 -16.94
C THR A 154 -7.04 11.41 -15.81
N LYS A 155 -5.84 12.01 -15.75
CA LYS A 155 -4.88 11.86 -14.65
C LYS A 155 -5.54 12.26 -13.33
N LEU A 156 -6.13 13.45 -13.27
CA LEU A 156 -6.75 13.97 -12.05
C LEU A 156 -7.97 13.12 -11.64
N ALA A 157 -8.85 12.79 -12.59
CA ALA A 157 -10.05 12.00 -12.33
C ALA A 157 -9.71 10.60 -11.80
N THR A 158 -8.73 9.90 -12.40
CA THR A 158 -8.31 8.57 -11.94
C THR A 158 -7.76 8.61 -10.51
N GLY A 159 -7.02 9.67 -10.15
CA GLY A 159 -6.52 9.88 -8.78
C GLY A 159 -7.63 10.15 -7.77
N ILE A 160 -8.58 11.05 -8.09
CA ILE A 160 -9.72 11.38 -7.23
C ILE A 160 -10.61 10.15 -7.02
N ILE A 161 -10.96 9.43 -8.10
CA ILE A 161 -11.79 8.21 -8.01
C ILE A 161 -11.11 7.20 -7.09
N PHE A 162 -9.80 6.98 -7.26
CA PHE A 162 -9.06 6.07 -6.40
C PHE A 162 -9.10 6.52 -4.92
N GLY A 163 -8.89 7.81 -4.65
CA GLY A 163 -8.95 8.37 -3.29
C GLY A 163 -10.32 8.20 -2.62
N VAL A 164 -11.41 8.44 -3.35
CA VAL A 164 -12.78 8.22 -2.86
C VAL A 164 -13.01 6.75 -2.54
N VAL A 165 -12.58 5.83 -3.41
CA VAL A 165 -12.74 4.40 -3.16
C VAL A 165 -11.90 3.95 -1.95
N MET A 166 -10.67 4.43 -1.82
CA MET A 166 -9.82 4.17 -0.65
C MET A 166 -10.45 4.64 0.65
N PHE A 167 -11.11 5.80 0.65
CA PHE A 167 -11.85 6.29 1.81
C PHE A 167 -12.95 5.30 2.24
N PHE A 168 -13.78 4.81 1.31
CA PHE A 168 -14.81 3.82 1.61
C PHE A 168 -14.25 2.46 2.06
N VAL A 169 -13.13 2.02 1.48
CA VAL A 169 -12.42 0.81 1.90
C VAL A 169 -11.92 0.96 3.34
N ASN A 170 -11.33 2.10 3.69
CA ASN A 170 -10.86 2.37 5.05
C ASN A 170 -12.01 2.42 6.06
N MET A 171 -13.11 3.08 5.73
CA MET A 171 -14.34 3.04 6.55
C MET A 171 -14.86 1.62 6.74
N SER A 172 -14.88 0.83 5.67
CA SER A 172 -15.26 -0.58 5.73
C SER A 172 -14.31 -1.39 6.61
N ALA A 173 -12.99 -1.14 6.53
CA ALA A 173 -11.99 -1.81 7.35
C ALA A 173 -12.18 -1.52 8.85
N PHE A 174 -12.47 -0.27 9.22
CA PHE A 174 -12.82 0.10 10.60
C PHE A 174 -14.10 -0.62 11.05
N TYR A 175 -15.13 -0.64 10.20
CA TYR A 175 -16.41 -1.27 10.50
C TYR A 175 -16.28 -2.80 10.69
N PHE A 176 -15.49 -3.47 9.86
CA PHE A 176 -15.28 -4.92 9.88
C PHE A 176 -14.16 -5.38 10.83
N ARG A 177 -13.53 -4.47 11.58
CA ARG A 177 -12.53 -4.82 12.61
C ARG A 177 -13.12 -5.72 13.72
N ASP A 178 -14.40 -5.54 14.04
CA ASP A 178 -15.12 -6.40 14.99
C ASP A 178 -15.41 -7.78 14.38
N MET A 179 -14.91 -8.83 15.04
CA MET A 179 -15.12 -10.22 14.65
C MET A 179 -16.60 -10.60 14.59
N LYS A 180 -17.47 -10.02 15.44
CA LYS A 180 -18.91 -10.28 15.39
C LYS A 180 -19.51 -9.78 14.08
N ARG A 181 -19.17 -8.56 13.67
CA ARG A 181 -19.61 -7.94 12.41
C ARG A 181 -19.02 -8.66 11.19
N MET A 182 -17.74 -9.00 11.21
CA MET A 182 -17.10 -9.75 10.12
C MET A 182 -17.69 -11.16 9.95
N LYS A 183 -18.04 -11.84 11.05
CA LYS A 183 -18.75 -13.13 10.98
C LYS A 183 -20.14 -12.99 10.36
N LYS A 184 -20.89 -11.94 10.71
CA LYS A 184 -22.21 -11.66 10.14
C LYS A 184 -22.13 -11.31 8.64
N PHE A 185 -21.15 -10.50 8.24
CA PHE A 185 -20.92 -10.13 6.85
C PHE A 185 -20.45 -11.31 5.98
N GLY A 186 -19.71 -12.24 6.59
CA GLY A 186 -19.25 -13.47 5.97
C GLY A 186 -17.87 -13.30 5.32
N PHE A 187 -16.98 -14.25 5.59
CA PHE A 187 -15.60 -14.23 5.09
C PHE A 187 -15.51 -14.26 3.55
N LYS A 188 -16.48 -14.89 2.87
CA LYS A 188 -16.53 -14.91 1.39
C LYS A 188 -16.70 -13.50 0.82
N ASN A 189 -17.57 -12.68 1.43
CA ASN A 189 -17.82 -11.31 0.98
C ASN A 189 -16.62 -10.39 1.28
N PHE A 190 -15.98 -10.58 2.45
CA PHE A 190 -14.74 -9.89 2.78
C PHE A 190 -13.63 -10.14 1.74
N ILE A 191 -13.47 -11.39 1.30
CA ILE A 191 -12.50 -11.75 0.26
C ILE A 191 -12.89 -11.16 -1.10
N ARG A 192 -14.18 -11.13 -1.46
CA ARG A 192 -14.65 -10.47 -2.69
C ARG A 192 -14.29 -8.99 -2.73
N ILE A 193 -14.43 -8.27 -1.61
CA ILE A 193 -13.99 -6.86 -1.52
C ILE A 193 -12.51 -6.74 -1.85
N HIS A 194 -11.66 -7.64 -1.35
CA HIS A 194 -10.24 -7.60 -1.67
C HIS A 194 -9.92 -7.95 -3.12
N TYR A 195 -10.71 -8.80 -3.78
CA TYR A 195 -10.58 -9.00 -5.23
C TYR A 195 -10.98 -7.76 -6.02
N ILE A 196 -12.03 -7.04 -5.59
CA ILE A 196 -12.40 -5.75 -6.15
C ILE A 196 -11.25 -4.75 -5.93
N MET A 197 -10.69 -4.68 -4.72
CA MET A 197 -9.51 -3.86 -4.44
C MET A 197 -8.34 -4.23 -5.35
N LEU A 198 -8.10 -5.51 -5.60
CA LEU A 198 -7.04 -5.94 -6.51
C LEU A 198 -7.31 -5.45 -7.93
N SER A 199 -8.57 -5.44 -8.40
CA SER A 199 -8.89 -4.84 -9.70
C SER A 199 -8.65 -3.32 -9.74
N LEU A 200 -8.76 -2.62 -8.62
CA LEU A 200 -8.42 -1.19 -8.54
C LEU A 200 -6.92 -0.92 -8.72
N SER A 201 -6.04 -1.92 -8.59
CA SER A 201 -4.63 -1.73 -8.93
C SER A 201 -4.45 -1.48 -10.43
N ILE A 202 -5.40 -1.90 -11.28
CA ILE A 202 -5.40 -1.57 -12.71
C ILE A 202 -5.64 -0.07 -12.89
N LEU A 203 -6.64 0.49 -12.19
CA LEU A 203 -6.91 1.93 -12.21
C LEU A 203 -5.70 2.73 -11.71
N LEU A 204 -5.06 2.27 -10.63
CA LEU A 204 -3.86 2.91 -10.09
C LEU A 204 -2.65 2.77 -11.03
N GLY A 205 -2.52 1.65 -11.73
CA GLY A 205 -1.54 1.46 -12.79
C GLY A 205 -1.75 2.41 -13.97
N ILE A 206 -3.00 2.61 -14.40
CA ILE A 206 -3.36 3.61 -15.40
C ILE A 206 -3.03 5.02 -14.90
N HIS A 207 -3.39 5.35 -13.65
CA HIS A 207 -3.09 6.66 -13.05
C HIS A 207 -1.59 6.96 -13.06
N ILE A 208 -0.77 6.01 -12.63
CA ILE A 208 0.70 6.13 -12.67
C ILE A 208 1.19 6.23 -14.12
N PHE A 209 0.66 5.42 -15.03
CA PHE A 209 1.02 5.50 -16.45
C PHE A 209 0.76 6.90 -17.03
N LEU A 210 -0.38 7.51 -16.70
CA LEU A 210 -0.72 8.88 -17.12
C LEU A 210 0.27 9.92 -16.56
N ILE A 211 0.64 9.80 -15.28
CA ILE A 211 1.67 10.65 -14.64
C ILE A 211 3.03 10.54 -15.36
N ASN A 212 3.40 9.36 -15.85
CA ASN A 212 4.67 9.17 -16.57
C ASN A 212 4.58 9.52 -18.06
N THR A 213 3.39 9.41 -18.67
CA THR A 213 3.16 9.86 -20.04
C THR A 213 3.34 11.37 -20.14
N GLU A 214 2.92 12.09 -19.11
CA GLU A 214 3.22 13.51 -18.94
C GLU A 214 4.74 13.79 -18.94
N LEU A 215 5.56 12.99 -18.25
CA LEU A 215 7.02 13.13 -18.31
C LEU A 215 7.58 12.89 -19.72
N LEU A 216 7.02 11.93 -20.46
CA LEU A 216 7.45 11.61 -21.82
C LEU A 216 7.04 12.70 -22.82
N VAL A 217 5.81 13.21 -22.72
CA VAL A 217 5.31 14.29 -23.59
C VAL A 217 6.13 15.57 -23.37
N ILE A 218 6.46 15.90 -22.13
CA ILE A 218 7.29 17.08 -21.81
C ILE A 218 8.75 16.89 -22.27
N TYR A 219 9.29 15.66 -22.29
CA TYR A 219 10.68 15.41 -22.73
C TYR A 219 10.85 15.34 -24.26
N TRP A 220 9.82 14.91 -25.01
CA TRP A 220 9.89 14.67 -26.46
C TRP A 220 9.06 15.65 -27.30
N GLY A 221 8.27 16.52 -26.66
CA GLY A 221 7.42 17.54 -27.28
C GLY A 221 8.10 18.88 -27.41
#